data_AF-A0A497GAZ4-F1
#
_entry.id   AF-A0A497GAZ4-F1
#
_cell.length_a   1.000
_cell.length_b   1.000
_cell.length_c   1.000
_cell.angle_alpha   90.00
_cell.angle_beta   90.00
_cell.angle_gamma   90.00
#
_symmetry.space_group_name_H-M   'P 1'
#
loop_
_entity.id
_entity.type
_entity.pdbx_description
1 polymer ?
#
loop_
_entity_poly.entity_id
_entity_poly.type
_entity_poly.pdbx_seq_one_letter_code
_entity_poly.pdbx_strand_id
1 'polypeptide(L)'
;YEVDGVHLDYIRYPELHYYRACACPDCGGKLDPLNEEWVLRRASNVTSFVEEVRDLAGERGVELSAAVFPHYPACVVEVGQDWVSWCELGLLDWVAPMTYTNITLVAKRLAQEHSALVKGGLYEGLGQRRSISNLSPEKLAEQAKAVLEAGADGIIVFSHSSLSQRDLEVLSQIFK
;
A
#
# COMPACT_ATOMS: atom_id res chain seq x y z
N TYR A 1 4.27 10.79 22.35
CA TYR A 1 3.47 9.56 22.52
C TYR A 1 4.43 8.38 22.52
N GLU A 2 4.17 7.36 23.33
CA GLU A 2 4.85 6.07 23.20
C GLU A 2 4.06 5.28 22.15
N VAL A 3 4.62 5.17 20.96
CA VAL A 3 4.01 4.47 19.81
C VAL A 3 4.97 3.41 19.33
N ASP A 4 4.45 2.30 18.82
CA ASP A 4 5.27 1.21 18.27
C ASP A 4 5.83 1.53 16.89
N GLY A 5 5.18 2.43 16.14
CA GLY A 5 5.59 2.79 14.80
C GLY A 5 4.85 3.99 14.21
N VAL A 6 5.35 4.41 13.05
CA VAL A 6 4.72 5.40 12.16
C VAL A 6 4.20 4.66 10.93
N HIS A 7 2.94 4.92 10.57
CA HIS A 7 2.33 4.35 9.38
C HIS A 7 1.98 5.47 8.39
N LEU A 8 2.59 5.44 7.21
CA LEU A 8 2.36 6.41 6.14
C LEU A 8 1.14 6.00 5.32
N ASP A 9 0.05 6.73 5.48
CA ASP A 9 -1.18 6.48 4.74
C ASP A 9 -1.13 7.18 3.37
N TYR A 10 -0.96 6.40 2.29
CA TYR A 10 -1.25 6.84 0.93
C TYR A 10 -0.43 8.06 0.46
N ILE A 11 0.81 8.20 0.92
CA ILE A 11 1.74 9.28 0.55
C ILE A 11 2.06 9.27 -0.96
N ARG A 12 1.71 10.34 -1.68
CA ARG A 12 1.77 10.34 -3.14
C ARG A 12 1.57 11.71 -3.78
N TYR A 13 1.79 11.76 -5.09
CA TYR A 13 1.24 12.79 -5.95
C TYR A 13 -0.25 12.54 -6.27
N PRO A 14 -1.04 13.61 -6.55
CA PRO A 14 -2.38 13.46 -7.10
C PRO A 14 -2.35 12.62 -8.39
N GLU A 15 -3.34 11.73 -8.55
CA GLU A 15 -3.44 10.84 -9.70
C GLU A 15 -3.55 11.64 -11.02
N LEU A 16 -2.85 11.15 -12.05
CA LEU A 16 -2.77 11.80 -13.36
C LEU A 16 -4.14 12.06 -13.99
N HIS A 17 -5.01 11.05 -13.98
CA HIS A 17 -6.25 11.06 -14.75
C HIS A 17 -7.41 11.79 -14.06
N TYR A 18 -7.46 11.73 -12.73
CA TYR A 18 -8.60 12.23 -11.96
C TYR A 18 -8.34 13.59 -11.31
N TYR A 19 -7.14 13.83 -10.81
CA TYR A 19 -6.86 14.98 -9.94
C TYR A 19 -5.90 16.00 -10.54
N ARG A 20 -5.43 15.78 -11.78
CA ARG A 20 -4.40 16.58 -12.47
C ARG A 20 -3.12 16.62 -11.62
N ALA A 21 -2.18 15.73 -11.93
CA ALA A 21 -0.90 15.68 -11.24
C ALA A 21 -0.18 17.05 -11.21
N CYS A 22 0.79 17.19 -10.30
CA CYS A 22 1.52 18.44 -10.15
C CYS A 22 2.39 18.73 -11.39
N ALA A 23 2.30 19.96 -11.88
CA ALA A 23 3.12 20.49 -12.98
C ALA A 23 3.92 21.72 -12.54
N CYS A 24 4.24 21.83 -11.24
CA CYS A 24 5.09 22.92 -10.75
C CYS A 24 6.52 22.82 -11.33
N PRO A 25 7.33 23.89 -11.26
CA PRO A 25 8.70 23.87 -11.74
C PRO A 25 9.55 22.71 -11.17
N ASP A 26 9.37 22.39 -9.88
CA ASP A 26 10.09 21.29 -9.22
C ASP A 26 9.68 19.91 -9.75
N CYS A 27 8.48 19.81 -10.33
CA CYS A 27 7.98 18.64 -11.02
C CYS A 27 8.21 18.71 -12.54
N GLY A 28 9.09 19.59 -13.04
CA GLY A 28 9.40 19.72 -14.47
C GLY A 28 8.50 20.69 -15.26
N GLY A 29 7.60 21.43 -14.61
CA GLY A 29 6.86 22.56 -15.19
C GLY A 29 5.74 22.22 -16.18
N LYS A 30 5.58 20.94 -16.54
CA LYS A 30 4.50 20.42 -17.39
C LYS A 30 4.20 18.97 -17.03
N LEU A 31 2.99 18.51 -17.32
CA LEU A 31 2.64 17.09 -17.22
C LEU A 31 3.23 16.32 -18.40
N ASP A 32 4.03 15.29 -18.12
CA ASP A 32 4.67 14.48 -19.16
C ASP A 32 4.82 13.00 -18.72
N PRO A 33 3.71 12.24 -18.61
CA PRO A 33 3.73 10.88 -18.07
C PRO A 33 4.41 9.84 -18.97
N LEU A 34 4.81 10.23 -20.19
CA LEU A 34 5.59 9.39 -21.10
C LEU A 34 7.09 9.70 -21.05
N ASN A 35 7.49 10.71 -20.29
CA ASN A 35 8.88 11.09 -20.10
C ASN A 35 9.44 10.42 -18.84
N GLU A 36 10.46 9.58 -19.03
CA GLU A 36 11.10 8.82 -17.95
C GLU A 36 11.68 9.73 -16.87
N GLU A 37 12.45 10.77 -17.23
CA GLU A 37 13.04 11.69 -16.27
C GLU A 37 11.97 12.39 -15.41
N TRP A 38 10.85 12.76 -16.04
CA TRP A 38 9.72 13.37 -15.35
C TRP A 38 9.07 12.41 -14.35
N VAL A 39 8.83 11.16 -14.75
CA VAL A 39 8.28 10.12 -13.88
C VAL A 39 9.22 9.84 -12.70
N LEU A 40 10.50 9.60 -12.98
CA LEU A 40 11.49 9.26 -11.96
C LEU A 40 11.76 10.42 -11.01
N ARG A 41 11.69 11.67 -11.48
CA ARG A 41 11.75 12.86 -10.61
C ARG A 41 10.61 12.89 -9.60
N ARG A 42 9.37 12.62 -10.04
CA ARG A 42 8.21 12.53 -9.12
C ARG A 42 8.38 11.39 -8.14
N ALA A 43 8.78 10.20 -8.60
CA ALA A 43 9.03 9.07 -7.71
C ALA A 43 10.10 9.41 -6.66
N SER A 44 11.22 10.03 -7.09
CA SER A 44 12.31 10.46 -6.21
C SER A 44 11.86 11.44 -5.13
N ASN A 45 10.94 12.37 -5.44
CA ASN A 45 10.42 13.32 -4.45
C ASN A 45 9.58 12.63 -3.36
N VAL A 46 8.83 11.57 -3.72
CA VAL A 46 8.09 10.78 -2.72
C VAL A 46 9.08 9.92 -1.91
N THR A 47 10.06 9.30 -2.58
CA THR A 47 11.10 8.51 -1.92
C THR A 47 11.90 9.33 -0.92
N SER A 48 12.30 10.56 -1.25
CA SER A 48 13.08 11.41 -0.32
C SER A 48 12.29 11.72 0.95
N PHE A 49 10.98 11.90 0.85
CA PHE A 49 10.13 12.05 2.03
C PHE A 49 10.11 10.77 2.89
N VAL A 50 10.05 9.58 2.26
CA VAL A 50 10.12 8.30 2.99
C VAL A 50 11.47 8.14 3.68
N GLU A 51 12.58 8.51 3.03
CA GLU A 51 13.92 8.49 3.60
C GLU A 51 14.02 9.40 4.84
N GLU A 52 13.52 10.64 4.75
CA GLU A 52 13.49 11.55 5.90
C GLU A 52 12.68 10.98 7.08
N VAL A 53 11.54 10.34 6.82
CA VAL A 53 10.74 9.71 7.87
C VAL A 53 11.44 8.47 8.45
N ARG A 54 12.15 7.69 7.62
CA ARG A 54 12.94 6.52 8.06
C ARG A 54 14.04 6.93 9.02
N ASP A 55 14.75 8.01 8.72
CA ASP A 55 15.80 8.54 9.60
C ASP A 55 15.20 8.92 10.96
N LEU A 56 14.11 9.69 10.95
CA LEU A 56 13.40 10.10 12.17
C LEU A 56 12.84 8.90 12.97
N ALA A 57 12.27 7.90 12.29
CA ALA A 57 11.79 6.68 12.94
C ALA A 57 12.95 5.88 13.56
N GLY A 58 14.09 5.81 12.87
CA GLY A 58 15.32 5.19 13.35
C GLY A 58 15.90 5.86 14.59
N GLU A 59 15.96 7.19 14.63
CA GLU A 59 16.39 7.96 15.80
C GLU A 59 15.52 7.69 17.04
N ARG A 60 14.26 7.34 16.83
CA ARG A 60 13.30 7.01 17.90
C ARG A 60 13.21 5.53 18.20
N GLY A 61 13.82 4.67 17.39
CA GLY A 61 13.76 3.22 17.54
C GLY A 61 12.35 2.65 17.37
N VAL A 62 11.53 3.25 16.49
CA VAL A 62 10.16 2.79 16.18
C VAL A 62 10.08 2.29 14.74
N GLU A 63 9.09 1.45 14.44
CA GLU A 63 8.88 0.92 13.09
C GLU A 63 8.38 1.99 12.12
N LEU A 64 8.70 1.82 10.83
CA LEU A 64 8.11 2.57 9.73
C LEU A 64 7.42 1.64 8.75
N SER A 65 6.20 2.01 8.37
CA SER A 65 5.39 1.27 7.42
C SER A 65 4.60 2.19 6.51
N ALA A 66 4.06 1.65 5.41
CA ALA A 66 3.25 2.43 4.48
C ALA A 66 2.08 1.65 3.88
N ALA A 67 0.93 2.30 3.77
CA ALA A 67 -0.18 1.89 2.90
C ALA A 67 0.07 2.41 1.48
N VAL A 68 0.16 1.51 0.51
CA VAL A 68 0.61 1.81 -0.87
C VAL A 68 -0.40 1.34 -1.92
N PHE A 69 -0.27 1.89 -3.13
CA PHE A 69 -1.09 1.46 -4.26
C PHE A 69 -0.68 0.05 -4.71
N PRO A 70 -1.64 -0.86 -4.93
CA PRO A 70 -1.35 -2.26 -5.20
C PRO A 70 -0.86 -2.52 -6.64
N HIS A 71 -0.90 -1.55 -7.54
CA HIS A 71 -0.57 -1.77 -8.95
C HIS A 71 0.87 -1.35 -9.27
N TYR A 72 1.85 -2.13 -8.83
CA TYR A 72 3.25 -1.92 -9.20
C TYR A 72 3.58 -2.61 -10.54
N PRO A 73 4.35 -1.98 -11.46
CA PRO A 73 5.00 -0.67 -11.36
C PRO A 73 4.15 0.52 -11.85
N ALA A 74 2.87 0.33 -12.19
CA ALA A 74 2.02 1.41 -12.70
C ALA A 74 1.90 2.60 -11.72
N CYS A 75 1.89 2.33 -10.40
CA CYS A 75 1.85 3.35 -9.36
C CYS A 75 3.07 4.29 -9.33
N VAL A 76 4.21 3.86 -9.89
CA VAL A 76 5.38 4.75 -10.07
C VAL A 76 5.03 5.90 -11.01
N VAL A 77 4.36 5.60 -12.12
CA VAL A 77 3.94 6.60 -13.13
C VAL A 77 2.75 7.42 -12.63
N GLU A 78 1.73 6.73 -12.13
CA GLU A 78 0.45 7.34 -11.78
C GLU A 78 0.56 8.29 -10.59
N VAL A 79 1.23 7.83 -9.52
CA VAL A 79 1.20 8.48 -8.21
C VAL A 79 2.58 8.72 -7.62
N GLY A 80 3.66 8.28 -8.28
CA GLY A 80 5.04 8.46 -7.81
C GLY A 80 5.43 7.52 -6.68
N GLN A 81 4.72 6.40 -6.50
CA GLN A 81 5.07 5.43 -5.46
C GLN A 81 5.94 4.32 -6.02
N ASP A 82 7.23 4.37 -5.70
CA ASP A 82 8.18 3.28 -5.96
C ASP A 82 8.43 2.45 -4.69
N TRP A 83 7.35 1.84 -4.19
CA TRP A 83 7.37 1.15 -2.90
C TRP A 83 8.18 -0.14 -2.89
N VAL A 84 8.43 -0.76 -4.05
CA VAL A 84 9.32 -1.91 -4.15
C VAL A 84 10.75 -1.47 -3.84
N SER A 85 11.23 -0.38 -4.46
CA SER A 85 12.55 0.18 -4.15
C SER A 85 12.67 0.58 -2.67
N TRP A 86 11.60 1.11 -2.05
CA TRP A 86 11.61 1.43 -0.61
C TRP A 86 11.85 0.19 0.26
N CYS A 87 11.24 -0.95 -0.10
CA CYS A 87 11.48 -2.22 0.59
C CYS A 87 12.91 -2.72 0.35
N GLU A 88 13.41 -2.66 -0.89
CA GLU A 88 14.78 -3.09 -1.22
C GLU A 88 15.87 -2.30 -0.49
N LEU A 89 15.63 -1.00 -0.29
CA LEU A 89 16.52 -0.10 0.45
C LEU A 89 16.37 -0.22 1.98
N GLY A 90 15.42 -1.02 2.48
CA GLY A 90 15.15 -1.16 3.91
C GLY A 90 14.55 0.10 4.55
N LEU A 91 13.86 0.93 3.76
CA LEU A 91 13.20 2.13 4.28
C LEU A 91 11.94 1.81 5.09
N LEU A 92 11.27 0.70 4.76
CA LEU A 92 10.08 0.23 5.46
C LEU A 92 10.39 -1.09 6.18
N ASP A 93 9.93 -1.19 7.43
CA ASP A 93 9.95 -2.46 8.18
C ASP A 93 8.89 -3.42 7.64
N TRP A 94 7.75 -2.88 7.19
CA TRP A 94 6.72 -3.62 6.46
C TRP A 94 5.86 -2.71 5.56
N VAL A 95 5.22 -3.31 4.55
CA VAL A 95 4.41 -2.60 3.55
C VAL A 95 3.00 -3.19 3.44
N ALA A 96 2.03 -2.33 3.13
CA ALA A 96 0.64 -2.72 2.96
C ALA A 96 0.05 -2.25 1.61
N PRO A 97 0.13 -3.08 0.56
CA PRO A 97 -0.59 -2.82 -0.69
C PRO A 97 -2.11 -2.85 -0.46
N MET A 98 -2.81 -1.78 -0.82
CA MET A 98 -4.23 -1.63 -0.51
C MET A 98 -5.10 -2.19 -1.63
N THR A 99 -5.12 -3.52 -1.72
CA THR A 99 -5.79 -4.37 -2.71
C THR A 99 -7.32 -4.37 -2.55
N TYR A 100 -7.95 -3.21 -2.75
CA TYR A 100 -9.39 -3.05 -2.63
C TYR A 100 -10.13 -3.57 -3.87
N THR A 101 -10.64 -4.80 -3.79
CA THR A 101 -11.40 -5.44 -4.86
C THR A 101 -12.46 -6.40 -4.32
N ASN A 102 -13.56 -6.59 -5.06
CA ASN A 102 -14.56 -7.61 -4.77
C ASN A 102 -14.19 -9.01 -5.30
N ILE A 103 -13.11 -9.10 -6.09
CA ILE A 103 -12.75 -10.30 -6.85
C ILE A 103 -11.59 -11.02 -6.15
N THR A 104 -11.88 -12.14 -5.46
CA THR A 104 -10.86 -12.93 -4.75
C THR A 104 -9.69 -13.34 -5.63
N LEU A 105 -9.96 -13.72 -6.88
CA LEU A 105 -8.90 -14.10 -7.82
C LEU A 105 -7.92 -12.93 -8.06
N VAL A 106 -8.42 -11.70 -8.19
CA VAL A 106 -7.58 -10.51 -8.36
C VAL A 106 -6.76 -10.26 -7.10
N ALA A 107 -7.39 -10.30 -5.92
CA ALA A 107 -6.67 -10.15 -4.65
C ALA A 107 -5.54 -11.19 -4.50
N LYS A 108 -5.82 -12.46 -4.81
CA LYS A 108 -4.84 -13.54 -4.77
C LYS A 108 -3.68 -13.31 -5.73
N ARG A 109 -3.95 -12.85 -6.96
CA ARG A 109 -2.89 -12.62 -7.97
C ARG A 109 -1.99 -11.45 -7.61
N LEU A 110 -2.58 -10.34 -7.14
CA LEU A 110 -1.81 -9.19 -6.68
C LEU A 110 -0.95 -9.57 -5.47
N ALA A 111 -1.50 -10.28 -4.48
CA ALA A 111 -0.72 -10.77 -3.34
C ALA A 111 0.46 -11.69 -3.76
N GLN A 112 0.27 -12.54 -4.77
CA GLN A 112 1.36 -13.36 -5.33
C GLN A 112 2.45 -12.50 -5.96
N GLU A 113 2.07 -11.46 -6.70
CA GLU A 113 3.01 -10.51 -7.30
C GLU A 113 3.75 -9.71 -6.22
N HIS A 114 3.04 -9.19 -5.22
CA HIS A 114 3.64 -8.43 -4.11
C HIS A 114 4.62 -9.29 -3.31
N SER A 115 4.25 -10.53 -2.97
CA SER A 115 5.11 -11.46 -2.24
C SER A 115 6.41 -11.77 -3.01
N ALA A 116 6.35 -11.78 -4.35
CA ALA A 116 7.54 -11.96 -5.18
C ALA A 116 8.43 -10.71 -5.27
N LEU A 117 7.89 -9.51 -5.02
CA LEU A 117 8.59 -8.23 -5.13
C LEU A 117 9.16 -7.73 -3.80
N VAL A 118 8.50 -8.03 -2.68
CA VAL A 118 8.84 -7.47 -1.36
C VAL A 118 9.89 -8.32 -0.66
N LYS A 119 10.90 -7.64 -0.11
CA LYS A 119 11.81 -8.19 0.91
C LYS A 119 11.49 -7.51 2.24
N GLY A 120 10.79 -8.20 3.14
CA GLY A 120 10.29 -7.63 4.39
C GLY A 120 8.86 -8.08 4.68
N GLY A 121 8.21 -7.47 5.68
CA GLY A 121 6.83 -7.81 6.03
C GLY A 121 5.83 -7.30 4.99
N LEU A 122 4.93 -8.18 4.54
CA LEU A 122 3.87 -7.88 3.59
C LEU A 122 2.48 -8.10 4.22
N TYR A 123 1.72 -7.02 4.36
CA TYR A 123 0.37 -7.06 4.93
C TYR A 123 -0.68 -6.57 3.93
N GLU A 124 -1.44 -7.49 3.32
CA GLU A 124 -2.40 -7.12 2.28
C GLU A 124 -3.60 -6.33 2.81
N GLY A 125 -3.83 -5.17 2.21
CA GLY A 125 -4.95 -4.29 2.53
C GLY A 125 -6.26 -4.75 1.89
N LEU A 126 -7.24 -5.17 2.69
CA LEU A 126 -8.57 -5.56 2.24
C LEU A 126 -9.60 -4.45 2.55
N GLY A 127 -10.35 -4.03 1.53
CA GLY A 127 -11.34 -2.96 1.66
C GLY A 127 -12.71 -3.51 2.02
N GLN A 128 -13.25 -3.14 3.18
CA GLN A 128 -14.58 -3.58 3.61
C GLN A 128 -15.61 -2.43 3.52
N ARG A 129 -16.69 -2.65 2.75
CA ARG A 129 -17.83 -1.73 2.54
C ARG A 129 -17.44 -0.27 2.22
N ARG A 130 -16.65 -0.08 1.16
CA ARG A 130 -16.22 1.20 0.59
C ARG A 130 -16.87 1.43 -0.78
N SER A 131 -16.66 2.61 -1.36
CA SER A 131 -17.14 2.98 -2.70
C SER A 131 -16.68 2.04 -3.81
N ILE A 132 -15.57 1.31 -3.60
CA ILE A 132 -14.91 0.46 -4.61
C ILE A 132 -15.04 -1.04 -4.26
N SER A 133 -15.33 -1.40 -3.00
CA SER A 133 -15.47 -2.79 -2.55
C SER A 133 -16.56 -2.96 -1.47
N ASN A 134 -17.37 -4.01 -1.57
CA ASN A 134 -18.41 -4.33 -0.61
C ASN A 134 -18.43 -5.85 -0.40
N LEU A 135 -17.66 -6.32 0.58
CA LEU A 135 -17.51 -7.75 0.85
C LEU A 135 -18.53 -8.19 1.89
N SER A 136 -19.13 -9.37 1.68
CA SER A 136 -19.76 -10.08 2.80
C SER A 136 -18.68 -10.57 3.78
N PRO A 137 -19.02 -10.85 5.04
CA PRO A 137 -18.07 -11.45 5.99
C PRO A 137 -17.39 -12.71 5.43
N GLU A 138 -18.16 -13.59 4.79
CA GLU A 138 -17.65 -14.81 4.18
C GLU A 138 -16.68 -14.51 3.04
N LYS A 139 -16.94 -13.46 2.24
CA LYS A 139 -16.06 -13.04 1.15
C LYS A 139 -14.78 -12.40 1.66
N LEU A 140 -14.86 -11.62 2.74
CA LEU A 140 -13.69 -11.06 3.44
C LEU A 140 -12.79 -12.19 3.98
N ALA A 141 -13.38 -13.21 4.62
CA ALA A 141 -12.63 -14.38 5.09
C ALA A 141 -12.04 -15.21 3.94
N GLU A 142 -12.76 -15.36 2.83
CA GLU A 142 -12.26 -16.01 1.61
C GLU A 142 -11.04 -15.26 1.04
N GLN A 143 -11.12 -13.93 0.92
CA GLN A 143 -10.01 -13.11 0.45
C GLN A 143 -8.82 -13.14 1.40
N ALA A 144 -9.05 -13.02 2.70
CA ALA A 144 -8.00 -13.12 3.71
C ALA A 144 -7.21 -14.43 3.58
N LYS A 145 -7.90 -15.57 3.49
CA LYS A 145 -7.22 -16.86 3.25
C LYS A 145 -6.45 -16.87 1.94
N ALA A 146 -7.06 -16.37 0.87
CA ALA A 146 -6.47 -16.40 -0.46
C ALA A 146 -5.17 -15.57 -0.56
N VAL A 147 -5.09 -14.42 0.11
CA VAL A 147 -3.88 -13.58 0.12
C VAL A 147 -2.79 -14.14 1.04
N LEU A 148 -3.16 -14.75 2.17
CA LEU A 148 -2.21 -15.45 3.04
C LEU A 148 -1.59 -16.66 2.33
N GLU A 149 -2.41 -17.46 1.63
CA GLU A 149 -1.93 -18.56 0.76
C GLU A 149 -1.04 -18.09 -0.39
N ALA A 150 -1.16 -16.82 -0.78
CA ALA A 150 -0.37 -16.20 -1.83
C ALA A 150 0.99 -15.67 -1.33
N GLY A 151 1.26 -15.73 -0.03
CA GLY A 151 2.54 -15.32 0.56
C GLY A 151 2.53 -13.97 1.25
N ALA A 152 1.35 -13.41 1.57
CA ALA A 152 1.27 -12.29 2.51
C ALA A 152 1.49 -12.79 3.95
N ASP A 153 2.21 -12.02 4.76
CA ASP A 153 2.47 -12.30 6.17
C ASP A 153 1.25 -12.00 7.05
N GLY A 154 0.37 -11.11 6.57
CA GLY A 154 -0.85 -10.73 7.26
C GLY A 154 -1.81 -9.94 6.38
N ILE A 155 -2.84 -9.38 7.01
CA ILE A 155 -3.80 -8.50 6.35
C ILE A 155 -4.03 -7.22 7.16
N ILE A 156 -4.43 -6.15 6.49
CA ILE A 156 -4.99 -4.94 7.09
C ILE A 156 -6.40 -4.74 6.55
N VAL A 157 -7.39 -4.53 7.42
CA VAL A 157 -8.77 -4.30 6.96
C VAL A 157 -9.13 -2.84 7.11
N PHE A 158 -9.44 -2.19 5.99
CA PHE A 158 -9.87 -0.80 5.97
C PHE A 158 -11.38 -0.68 5.71
N SER A 159 -12.18 -0.03 6.57
CA SER A 159 -11.83 0.62 7.84
C SER A 159 -12.46 -0.11 9.02
N HIS A 160 -11.93 0.12 10.23
CA HIS A 160 -12.53 -0.41 11.45
C HIS A 160 -14.03 -0.11 11.56
N SER A 161 -14.47 1.10 11.20
CA SER A 161 -15.88 1.52 11.24
C SER A 161 -16.82 0.75 10.31
N SER A 162 -16.28 0.02 9.32
CA SER A 162 -17.09 -0.81 8.42
C SER A 162 -17.14 -2.28 8.84
N LEU A 163 -16.38 -2.69 9.86
CA LEU A 163 -16.40 -4.04 10.39
C LEU A 163 -17.60 -4.26 11.32
N SER A 164 -18.34 -5.31 11.07
CA SER A 164 -19.36 -5.85 11.97
C SER A 164 -18.77 -6.92 12.90
N GLN A 165 -19.49 -7.25 13.97
CA GLN A 165 -19.13 -8.36 14.84
C GLN A 165 -18.94 -9.67 14.06
N ARG A 166 -19.77 -9.89 13.04
CA ARG A 166 -19.68 -11.07 12.17
C ARG A 166 -18.40 -11.09 11.35
N ASP A 167 -17.91 -9.94 10.88
CA ASP A 167 -16.62 -9.83 10.18
C ASP A 167 -15.46 -10.24 11.10
N LEU A 168 -15.48 -9.78 12.36
CA LEU A 168 -14.47 -10.13 13.36
C LEU A 168 -14.50 -11.64 13.70
N GLU A 169 -15.68 -12.22 13.85
CA GLU A 169 -15.85 -13.65 14.11
C GLU A 169 -15.23 -14.52 13.00
N VAL A 170 -15.52 -14.23 11.74
CA VAL A 170 -15.00 -15.04 10.62
C VAL A 170 -13.50 -14.85 10.43
N LEU A 171 -12.97 -13.65 10.68
CA LEU A 171 -11.53 -13.39 10.62
C LEU A 171 -10.77 -14.09 11.76
N SER A 172 -11.32 -14.13 12.98
CA SER A 172 -10.69 -14.80 14.13
C SER A 172 -10.46 -16.31 13.92
N GLN A 173 -11.20 -16.92 13.00
CA GLN A 173 -11.04 -18.34 12.65
C GLN A 173 -9.82 -18.61 11.77
N ILE A 174 -9.23 -17.58 11.18
CA ILE A 174 -8.09 -17.65 10.26
C ILE A 174 -6.76 -17.53 11.01
N PHE A 175 -6.69 -16.62 11.99
CA PHE A 175 -5.45 -16.23 12.69
C PHE A 175 -5.25 -16.93 14.04
N LYS A 176 -5.40 -18.25 14.09
CA LYS A 176 -5.22 -19.04 15.32
C LYS A 176 -3.77 -19.38 15.63
#